data_AF-A0A1V5MZN3-F1
#
_entry.id   AF-A0A1V5MZN3-F1
#
_cell.length_a   1.000
_cell.length_b   1.000
_cell.length_c   1.000
_cell.angle_alpha   90.00
_cell.angle_beta   90.00
_cell.angle_gamma   90.00
#
_symmetry.space_group_name_H-M   'P 1'
#
loop_
_entity.id
_entity.type
_entity.pdbx_description
1 polymer ?
#
loop_
_entity_poly.entity_id
_entity_poly.type
_entity_poly.pdbx_seq_one_letter_code
_entity_poly.pdbx_strand_id
1 'polypeptide(L)'
;MQYTTTESVQGLCPAGWHIPGDGEWKTLEMALGMSQAEADLSNMWRGAGIGTSLKLGGSSGFDALLSGGLWGTGGSFLYLNSMTYFWTSTESGSNAWRRCLSATADNVGRWNTFPKTYGFSVRCVKN
;
A
#
# COMPACT_ATOMS: atom_id res chain seq x y z
N MET A 1 16.75 17.94 7.56
CA MET A 1 16.27 16.58 7.20
C MET A 1 16.52 16.41 5.71
N GLN A 2 17.36 15.47 5.30
CA GLN A 2 17.59 15.18 3.88
C GLN A 2 16.48 14.25 3.41
N TYR A 3 15.45 14.82 2.77
CA TYR A 3 14.40 14.03 2.13
C TYR A 3 14.94 13.50 0.80
N THR A 4 14.70 12.22 0.51
CA THR A 4 15.09 11.57 -0.74
C THR A 4 13.85 10.98 -1.40
N THR A 5 13.84 10.97 -2.73
CA THR A 5 12.79 10.36 -3.57
C THR A 5 13.24 9.02 -4.16
N THR A 6 14.39 8.49 -3.73
CA THR A 6 14.84 7.17 -4.15
C THR A 6 13.87 6.11 -3.62
N GLU A 7 13.52 5.14 -4.47
CA GLU A 7 12.67 4.01 -4.10
C GLU A 7 13.38 3.10 -3.10
N SER A 8 12.62 2.43 -2.23
CA SER A 8 13.12 1.50 -1.21
C SER A 8 14.19 2.10 -0.28
N VAL A 9 14.06 3.39 0.03
CA VAL A 9 14.89 4.07 1.04
C VAL A 9 14.42 3.79 2.46
N GLN A 10 15.34 3.91 3.43
CA GLN A 10 15.00 3.81 4.85
C GLN A 10 13.83 4.71 5.24
N GLY A 11 13.90 6.01 4.89
CA GLY A 11 12.85 6.97 5.23
C GLY A 11 12.56 7.00 6.74
N LEU A 12 11.30 6.77 7.10
CA LEU A 12 10.81 6.74 8.49
C LEU A 12 11.03 5.39 9.18
N CYS A 13 11.53 4.38 8.46
CA CYS A 13 11.71 3.04 8.99
C CYS A 13 12.95 2.94 9.90
N PRO A 14 12.98 1.95 10.81
CA PRO A 14 14.15 1.66 11.63
C PRO A 14 15.40 1.36 10.78
N ALA A 15 16.59 1.49 11.37
CA ALA A 15 17.83 1.11 10.69
C ALA A 15 17.79 -0.35 10.23
N GLY A 16 18.22 -0.61 8.99
CA GLY A 16 18.14 -1.94 8.36
C GLY A 16 16.76 -2.29 7.79
N TRP A 17 15.84 -1.34 7.78
CA TRP A 17 14.52 -1.45 7.14
C TRP A 17 14.31 -0.30 6.16
N HIS A 18 13.37 -0.47 5.23
CA HIS A 18 13.01 0.54 4.24
C HIS A 18 11.52 0.59 3.96
N ILE A 19 11.08 1.68 3.31
CA ILE A 19 9.71 1.84 2.83
C ILE A 19 9.56 1.07 1.52
N PRO A 20 8.68 0.06 1.43
CA PRO A 20 8.61 -0.81 0.27
C PRO A 20 8.24 -0.04 -0.99
N GLY A 21 8.90 -0.40 -2.08
CA GLY A 21 8.52 0.01 -3.43
C GLY A 21 7.26 -0.70 -3.92
N ASP A 22 6.73 -0.23 -5.04
CA ASP A 22 5.63 -0.84 -5.77
C ASP A 22 6.01 -2.25 -6.27
N GLY A 23 7.27 -2.44 -6.66
CA GLY A 23 7.80 -3.74 -7.05
C GLY A 23 7.73 -4.77 -5.92
N GLU A 24 8.12 -4.37 -4.70
CA GLU A 24 8.12 -5.25 -3.53
C GLU A 24 6.70 -5.62 -3.08
N TRP A 25 5.76 -4.67 -3.19
CA TRP A 25 4.34 -4.96 -3.00
C TRP A 25 3.83 -5.97 -4.03
N LYS A 26 4.21 -5.84 -5.31
CA LYS A 26 3.84 -6.84 -6.33
C LYS A 26 4.42 -8.20 -6.01
N THR A 27 5.66 -8.28 -5.52
CA THR A 27 6.27 -9.55 -5.09
C THR A 27 5.47 -10.21 -3.96
N LEU A 28 5.04 -9.45 -2.94
CA LEU A 28 4.17 -9.97 -1.88
C LEU A 28 2.84 -10.50 -2.44
N GLU A 29 2.19 -9.74 -3.32
CA GLU A 29 0.91 -10.12 -3.91
C GLU A 29 1.03 -11.39 -4.79
N MET A 30 2.12 -11.51 -5.55
CA MET A 30 2.39 -12.70 -6.36
C MET A 30 2.72 -13.93 -5.50
N ALA A 31 3.43 -13.75 -4.38
CA ALA A 31 3.68 -14.82 -3.41
C ALA A 31 2.37 -15.36 -2.78
N LEU A 32 1.31 -14.55 -2.78
CA LEU A 32 -0.03 -14.93 -2.33
C LEU A 32 -0.90 -15.55 -3.44
N GLY A 33 -0.37 -15.73 -4.65
CA GLY A 33 -1.04 -16.41 -5.76
C GLY A 33 -1.51 -15.50 -6.89
N MET A 34 -1.18 -14.21 -6.87
CA MET A 34 -1.47 -13.32 -8.00
C MET A 34 -0.53 -13.59 -9.18
N SER A 35 -1.03 -13.58 -10.42
CA SER A 35 -0.15 -13.64 -11.59
C SER A 35 0.57 -12.31 -11.83
N GLN A 36 1.72 -12.34 -12.52
CA GLN A 36 2.45 -11.13 -12.94
C GLN A 36 1.56 -10.21 -13.79
N ALA A 37 0.78 -10.78 -14.72
CA ALA A 37 -0.11 -10.03 -15.60
C ALA A 37 -1.17 -9.26 -14.81
N GLU A 38 -1.78 -9.89 -13.80
CA GLU A 38 -2.68 -9.20 -12.87
C GLU A 38 -1.91 -8.18 -12.04
N ALA A 39 -0.69 -8.49 -11.60
CA ALA A 39 0.08 -7.62 -10.73
C ALA A 39 0.46 -6.28 -11.37
N ASP A 40 0.67 -6.29 -12.68
CA ASP A 40 0.99 -5.11 -13.47
C ASP A 40 -0.23 -4.24 -13.82
N LEU A 41 -1.46 -4.74 -13.59
CA LEU A 41 -2.66 -3.94 -13.74
C LEU A 41 -2.61 -2.73 -12.80
N SER A 42 -3.02 -1.59 -13.33
CA SER A 42 -2.95 -0.31 -12.65
C SER A 42 -4.32 0.33 -12.56
N ASN A 43 -4.51 1.13 -11.52
CA ASN A 43 -5.72 1.90 -11.25
C ASN A 43 -6.99 1.05 -11.17
N MET A 44 -6.86 -0.16 -10.63
CA MET A 44 -7.97 -1.09 -10.42
C MET A 44 -7.76 -2.01 -9.22
N TRP A 45 -8.84 -2.69 -8.84
CA TRP A 45 -8.82 -3.83 -7.94
C TRP A 45 -8.38 -5.09 -8.71
N ARG A 46 -7.47 -5.88 -8.14
CA ARG A 46 -6.84 -7.04 -8.79
C ARG A 46 -6.50 -8.16 -7.81
N GLY A 47 -6.30 -9.37 -8.33
CA GLY A 47 -5.97 -10.59 -7.59
C GLY A 47 -7.07 -11.00 -6.62
N ALA A 48 -7.96 -11.88 -7.08
CA ALA A 48 -9.02 -12.46 -6.26
C ALA A 48 -8.43 -13.15 -5.01
N GLY A 49 -9.09 -12.98 -3.86
CA GLY A 49 -8.62 -13.52 -2.57
C GLY A 49 -7.39 -12.85 -1.94
N ILE A 50 -6.54 -12.15 -2.70
CA ILE A 50 -5.29 -11.55 -2.20
C ILE A 50 -5.57 -10.49 -1.14
N GLY A 51 -6.58 -9.66 -1.36
CA GLY A 51 -7.02 -8.66 -0.39
C GLY A 51 -7.50 -9.29 0.91
N THR A 52 -8.20 -10.43 0.85
CA THR A 52 -8.59 -11.20 2.04
C THR A 52 -7.38 -11.75 2.78
N SER A 53 -6.41 -12.31 2.07
CA SER A 53 -5.17 -12.83 2.68
C SER A 53 -4.37 -11.76 3.42
N LEU A 54 -4.40 -10.51 2.95
CA LEU A 54 -3.67 -9.39 3.56
C LEU A 54 -4.36 -8.75 4.78
N LYS A 55 -5.67 -8.92 4.95
CA LYS A 55 -6.43 -8.35 6.08
C LYS A 55 -6.08 -9.05 7.40
N LEU A 56 -6.47 -8.40 8.51
CA LEU A 56 -6.43 -9.01 9.84
C LEU A 56 -7.12 -10.39 9.85
N GLY A 57 -6.40 -11.42 10.29
CA GLY A 57 -6.90 -12.80 10.32
C GLY A 57 -6.89 -13.50 8.95
N GLY A 58 -6.30 -12.87 7.94
CA GLY A 58 -6.01 -13.48 6.66
C GLY A 58 -4.85 -14.47 6.73
N SER A 59 -4.63 -15.23 5.65
CA SER A 59 -3.63 -16.30 5.60
C SER A 59 -2.17 -15.83 5.49
N SER A 60 -1.92 -14.55 5.19
CA SER A 60 -0.57 -14.04 4.94
C SER A 60 0.22 -13.65 6.19
N GLY A 61 -0.46 -13.47 7.34
CA GLY A 61 0.14 -12.87 8.53
C GLY A 61 0.49 -11.37 8.39
N PHE A 62 0.09 -10.71 7.30
CA PHE A 62 0.30 -9.28 7.11
C PHE A 62 -0.56 -8.44 8.08
N ASP A 63 -1.75 -8.94 8.42
CA ASP A 63 -2.68 -8.36 9.37
C ASP A 63 -2.93 -6.86 9.15
N ALA A 64 -3.46 -6.52 7.97
CA ALA A 64 -3.87 -5.15 7.67
C ALA A 64 -5.10 -4.73 8.48
N LEU A 65 -4.91 -3.74 9.35
CA LEU A 65 -6.00 -3.01 10.01
C LEU A 65 -6.63 -2.02 9.03
N LEU A 66 -7.96 -1.96 9.01
CA LEU A 66 -8.75 -1.02 8.20
C LEU A 66 -8.72 0.39 8.83
N SER A 67 -7.54 1.00 8.83
CA SER A 67 -7.22 2.24 9.54
C SER A 67 -7.74 3.51 8.89
N GLY A 68 -8.44 3.46 7.76
CA GLY A 68 -8.82 4.66 7.02
C GLY A 68 -7.61 5.45 6.50
N GLY A 69 -7.74 6.77 6.45
CA GLY A 69 -6.69 7.70 6.01
C GLY A 69 -7.04 9.17 6.26
N LEU A 70 -6.13 10.08 5.91
CA LEU A 70 -6.34 11.53 5.98
C LEU A 70 -6.36 12.12 4.56
N TRP A 71 -7.46 12.79 4.19
CA TRP A 71 -7.63 13.34 2.85
C TRP A 71 -7.16 14.80 2.77
N GLY A 72 -5.89 14.99 2.45
CA GLY A 72 -5.27 16.31 2.29
C GLY A 72 -4.78 16.93 3.59
N THR A 73 -4.03 18.03 3.46
CA THR A 73 -3.43 18.74 4.60
C THR A 73 -4.52 19.41 5.44
N GLY A 74 -4.66 18.99 6.70
CA GLY A 74 -5.74 19.46 7.58
C GLY A 74 -7.13 18.93 7.20
N GLY A 75 -7.19 17.92 6.33
CA GLY A 75 -8.44 17.32 5.88
C GLY A 75 -9.09 16.40 6.91
N SER A 76 -10.20 15.77 6.50
CA SER A 76 -10.92 14.83 7.35
C SER A 76 -10.29 13.45 7.34
N PHE A 77 -10.30 12.80 8.49
CA PHE A 77 -10.00 11.39 8.61
C PHE A 77 -11.24 10.56 8.25
N LEU A 78 -11.13 9.67 7.27
CA LEU A 78 -12.27 8.95 6.69
C LEU A 78 -11.98 7.45 6.56
N TYR A 79 -13.05 6.66 6.33
CA TYR A 79 -13.02 5.22 6.05
C TYR A 79 -12.41 4.32 7.13
N LEU A 80 -12.38 4.80 8.39
CA LEU A 80 -12.07 3.95 9.53
C LEU A 80 -13.00 2.72 9.54
N ASN A 81 -12.42 1.55 9.79
CA ASN A 81 -13.08 0.23 9.75
C ASN A 81 -13.64 -0.20 8.39
N SER A 82 -13.46 0.61 7.34
CA SER A 82 -13.99 0.32 6.00
C SER A 82 -12.88 0.10 4.98
N MET A 83 -11.83 0.92 5.00
CA MET A 83 -10.71 0.80 4.07
C MET A 83 -9.37 1.05 4.78
N THR A 84 -8.29 0.63 4.16
CA THR A 84 -6.94 1.07 4.52
C THR A 84 -6.14 1.34 3.27
N TYR A 85 -5.16 2.23 3.39
CA TYR A 85 -4.30 2.67 2.31
C TYR A 85 -2.86 2.59 2.77
N PHE A 86 -2.01 2.04 1.89
CA PHE A 86 -0.57 1.96 2.13
C PHE A 86 0.18 2.72 1.04
N TRP A 87 0.96 3.73 1.44
CA TRP A 87 1.90 4.35 0.52
C TRP A 87 3.06 3.39 0.21
N THR A 88 3.55 3.48 -1.03
CA THR A 88 4.84 2.92 -1.44
C THR A 88 5.85 4.04 -1.62
N SER A 89 7.14 3.71 -1.67
CA SER A 89 8.20 4.68 -1.99
C SER A 89 8.29 5.02 -3.48
N THR A 90 7.50 4.37 -4.34
CA THR A 90 7.52 4.59 -5.79
C THR A 90 6.66 5.78 -6.19
N GLU A 91 7.30 6.81 -6.75
CA GLU A 91 6.61 8.00 -7.22
C GLU A 91 5.91 7.79 -8.57
N SER A 92 4.91 8.63 -8.84
CA SER A 92 4.23 8.72 -10.13
C SER A 92 3.81 10.17 -10.38
N GLY A 93 4.75 10.99 -10.86
CA GLY A 93 4.54 12.42 -11.08
C GLY A 93 4.21 13.14 -9.77
N SER A 94 3.08 13.87 -9.75
CA SER A 94 2.56 14.55 -8.55
C SER A 94 1.94 13.61 -7.50
N ASN A 95 1.85 12.32 -7.81
CA ASN A 95 1.26 11.29 -6.97
C ASN A 95 2.30 10.22 -6.60
N ALA A 96 1.91 9.23 -5.81
CA ALA A 96 2.70 8.03 -5.52
C ALA A 96 1.86 6.78 -5.71
N TRP A 97 2.50 5.63 -5.91
CA TRP A 97 1.78 4.36 -5.92
C TRP A 97 1.32 4.02 -4.50
N ARG A 98 0.10 3.51 -4.41
CA ARG A 98 -0.49 3.03 -3.16
C ARG A 98 -1.16 1.68 -3.33
N ARG A 99 -1.29 0.97 -2.21
CA ARG A 99 -2.23 -0.13 -2.06
C ARG A 99 -3.46 0.29 -1.31
N CYS A 100 -4.58 -0.36 -1.57
CA CYS A 100 -5.73 -0.25 -0.68
C CYS A 100 -6.45 -1.58 -0.52
N LEU A 101 -7.04 -1.74 0.65
CA LEU A 101 -7.90 -2.87 1.01
C LEU A 101 -9.24 -2.33 1.45
N SER A 102 -10.32 -3.05 1.12
CA SER A 102 -11.69 -2.73 1.52
C SER A 102 -12.22 -3.83 2.42
N ALA A 103 -13.06 -3.50 3.40
CA ALA A 103 -13.76 -4.49 4.22
C ALA A 103 -14.52 -5.51 3.37
N THR A 104 -15.16 -5.04 2.30
CA THR A 104 -16.11 -5.83 1.48
C THR A 104 -15.49 -6.48 0.24
N ALA A 105 -14.29 -6.08 -0.17
CA ALA A 105 -13.64 -6.60 -1.37
C ALA A 105 -12.57 -7.63 -1.00
N ASP A 106 -12.47 -8.73 -1.73
CA ASP A 106 -11.49 -9.79 -1.52
C ASP A 106 -10.18 -9.56 -2.30
N ASN A 107 -10.16 -8.56 -3.17
CA ASN A 107 -9.05 -8.18 -4.02
C ASN A 107 -8.24 -7.01 -3.42
N VAL A 108 -7.06 -6.76 -3.99
CA VAL A 108 -6.18 -5.67 -3.58
C VAL A 108 -6.16 -4.56 -4.64
N GLY A 109 -6.15 -3.34 -4.14
CA GLY A 109 -6.12 -2.16 -4.94
C GLY A 109 -4.74 -1.67 -5.30
N ARG A 110 -4.50 -1.24 -6.54
CA ARG A 110 -3.27 -0.52 -6.93
C ARG A 110 -3.60 0.75 -7.70
N TRP A 111 -3.26 1.91 -7.13
CA TRP A 111 -3.54 3.22 -7.73
C TRP A 111 -2.38 4.20 -7.59
N ASN A 112 -2.31 5.16 -8.49
CA ASN A 112 -1.40 6.30 -8.46
C ASN A 112 -2.12 7.63 -8.71
N THR A 113 -3.42 7.71 -8.39
CA THR A 113 -4.29 8.85 -8.73
C THR A 113 -4.42 9.89 -7.61
N PHE A 114 -3.89 9.61 -6.41
CA PHE A 114 -4.08 10.48 -5.25
C PHE A 114 -2.82 11.30 -4.94
N PRO A 115 -3.00 12.58 -4.51
CA PRO A 115 -1.88 13.44 -4.17
C PRO A 115 -1.03 12.89 -3.02
N LYS A 116 0.27 13.18 -3.07
CA LYS A 116 1.24 12.85 -1.99
C LYS A 116 0.93 13.57 -0.66
N THR A 117 0.00 14.53 -0.64
CA THR A 117 -0.40 15.28 0.57
C THR A 117 -1.35 14.51 1.48
N TYR A 118 -1.81 13.32 1.07
CA TYR A 118 -2.74 12.52 1.87
C TYR A 118 -1.97 11.68 2.90
N GLY A 119 -2.53 11.60 4.11
CA GLY A 119 -1.95 10.83 5.21
C GLY A 119 -2.42 9.39 5.16
N PHE A 120 -1.65 8.53 4.50
CA PHE A 120 -1.87 7.08 4.48
C PHE A 120 -0.78 6.34 5.24
N SER A 121 -1.10 5.12 5.65
CA SER A 121 -0.19 4.28 6.42
C SER A 121 1.03 3.91 5.58
N VAL A 122 2.16 3.71 6.25
CA VAL A 122 3.39 3.16 5.67
C VAL A 122 3.76 1.91 6.46
N ARG A 123 4.23 0.88 5.76
CA ARG A 123 4.83 -0.31 6.37
C ARG A 123 6.32 -0.31 6.07
N CYS A 124 7.10 -0.98 6.90
CA CYS A 124 8.54 -1.13 6.72
C CYS A 124 8.86 -2.57 6.35
N VAL A 125 9.81 -2.77 5.44
CA VAL A 125 10.34 -4.07 5.03
C VAL A 125 11.82 -4.14 5.42
N LYS A 126 12.26 -5.30 5.91
CA LYS A 126 13.65 -5.51 6.32
C LYS A 126 14.52 -5.74 5.09
N ASN A 127 15.71 -5.14 5.08
CA ASN A 127 16.72 -5.38 4.04
C ASN A 127 17.24 -6.82 4.06
#